data_AF-A0AAQ3JNB3-F1
#
_entry.id   AF-A0AAQ3JNB3-F1
#
_cell.length_a   1.000
_cell.length_b   1.000
_cell.length_c   1.000
_cell.angle_alpha   90.00
_cell.angle_beta   90.00
_cell.angle_gamma   90.00
#
_symmetry.space_group_name_H-M   'P 1'
#
loop_
_entity.id
_entity.type
_entity.pdbx_description
1 polymer ?
#
loop_
_entity_poly.entity_id
_entity_poly.type
_entity_poly.pdbx_seq_one_letter_code
_entity_poly.pdbx_strand_id
1 'polypeptide(L)'
;MNILKGFLPALWSFVSFLPFFLLLLALGIVKAVLIGPVASVIIFVGNSSVIIGMWPAHFIWTYYCVIKTKRLGLALKLFLLVVLPVPLLLLPPLIMLGSLLVGIGYGFIAPLIATFEAVGENVVNKFYHCFADGCAGTVKGACTLVVDFTDFCFYSYFSYMDDLCEKVPVGDKPMDVKLTKLPSCLLVSLLAIIVDVPMISIVALCKCPFMLVKGWHRLFQDLIGREGPFLETACVPFAGLAIMLWPLAVIGAVIAAFLSSFILGLYGGVVVHQEKSLCMGLAYIVSVISIFDEYTNDLLYLKEGSFLPSQA
;
A
#
# COMPACT_ATOMS: atom_id res chain seq x y z
N MET A 1 35.35 -8.70 -29.06
CA MET A 1 36.03 -7.39 -29.28
C MET A 1 35.10 -6.27 -29.76
N ASN A 2 33.88 -6.56 -30.25
CA ASN A 2 32.89 -5.52 -30.62
C ASN A 2 31.98 -5.06 -29.45
N ILE A 3 31.82 -5.87 -28.40
CA ILE A 3 31.04 -5.53 -27.19
C ILE A 3 31.73 -4.41 -26.37
N LEU A 4 33.07 -4.41 -26.32
CA LEU A 4 33.85 -3.43 -25.57
C LEU A 4 33.82 -2.03 -26.19
N LYS A 5 33.57 -1.91 -27.50
CA LYS A 5 33.56 -0.63 -28.23
C LYS A 5 32.28 0.19 -28.00
N GLY A 6 31.15 -0.45 -27.67
CA GLY A 6 29.91 0.22 -27.26
C GLY A 6 29.87 0.54 -25.76
N PHE A 7 30.50 -0.31 -24.93
CA PHE A 7 30.50 -0.16 -23.47
C PHE A 7 31.22 1.11 -22.98
N LEU A 8 32.37 1.45 -23.56
CA LEU A 8 33.16 2.60 -23.13
C LEU A 8 32.46 3.96 -23.36
N PRO A 9 31.86 4.25 -24.54
CA PRO A 9 31.08 5.47 -24.72
C PRO A 9 29.78 5.50 -23.91
N ALA A 10 29.12 4.36 -23.67
CA ALA A 10 27.97 4.28 -22.78
C ALA A 10 28.34 4.60 -21.32
N LEU A 11 29.45 4.05 -20.83
CA LEU A 11 29.98 4.34 -19.50
C LEU A 11 30.36 5.83 -19.35
N TRP A 12 30.99 6.40 -20.37
CA TRP A 12 31.34 7.82 -20.38
C TRP A 12 30.11 8.74 -20.38
N SER A 13 29.08 8.40 -21.15
CA SER A 13 27.79 9.10 -21.15
C SER A 13 27.13 9.06 -19.77
N PHE A 14 27.12 7.89 -19.12
CA PHE A 14 26.61 7.72 -17.76
C PHE A 14 27.36 8.57 -16.73
N VAL A 15 28.70 8.54 -16.74
CA VAL A 15 29.53 9.36 -15.84
C VAL A 15 29.33 10.85 -16.07
N SER A 16 29.16 11.28 -17.32
CA SER A 16 28.87 12.67 -17.68
C SER A 16 27.48 13.13 -17.23
N PHE A 17 26.50 12.23 -17.21
CA PHE A 17 25.13 12.50 -16.76
C PHE A 17 24.98 12.55 -15.23
N LEU A 18 25.81 11.81 -14.50
CA LEU A 18 25.79 11.75 -13.04
C LEU A 18 25.78 13.12 -12.31
N PRO A 19 26.64 14.11 -12.65
CA PRO A 19 26.60 15.42 -11.99
C PRO A 19 25.27 16.16 -12.23
N PHE A 20 24.65 16.01 -13.40
CA PHE A 20 23.35 16.59 -13.70
C PHE A 20 22.24 15.91 -12.88
N PHE A 21 22.26 14.58 -12.78
CA PHE A 21 21.35 13.83 -11.90
C PHE A 21 21.47 14.26 -10.44
N LEU A 22 22.71 14.38 -9.92
CA LEU A 22 22.97 14.80 -8.55
C LEU A 22 22.49 16.23 -8.29
N LEU A 23 22.60 17.13 -9.28
CA LEU A 23 22.07 18.48 -9.18
C LEU A 23 20.55 18.49 -9.07
N LEU A 24 19.85 17.72 -9.92
CA LEU A 24 18.38 17.58 -9.87
C LEU A 24 17.94 16.94 -8.56
N LEU A 25 18.67 15.93 -8.08
CA LEU A 25 18.41 15.29 -6.81
C LEU A 25 18.56 16.28 -5.65
N ALA A 26 19.65 17.04 -5.61
CA ALA A 26 19.88 18.06 -4.59
C ALA A 26 18.78 19.13 -4.62
N LEU A 27 18.40 19.60 -5.80
CA LEU A 27 17.31 20.57 -5.95
C LEU A 27 15.96 20.00 -5.49
N GLY A 28 15.65 18.76 -5.87
CA GLY A 28 14.45 18.05 -5.43
C GLY A 28 14.41 17.86 -3.91
N ILE A 29 15.55 17.51 -3.29
CA ILE A 29 15.67 17.41 -1.83
C ILE A 29 15.46 18.76 -1.16
N VAL A 30 16.07 19.84 -1.67
CA VAL A 30 15.88 21.20 -1.12
C VAL A 30 14.40 21.58 -1.15
N LYS A 31 13.70 21.34 -2.27
CA LYS A 31 12.26 21.58 -2.36
C LYS A 31 11.45 20.70 -1.42
N ALA A 32 11.78 19.41 -1.32
CA ALA A 32 11.13 18.48 -0.40
C ALA A 32 11.28 18.92 1.05
N VAL A 33 12.45 19.45 1.45
CA VAL A 33 12.67 19.99 2.79
C VAL A 33 11.87 21.27 3.04
N LEU A 34 11.71 22.12 2.02
CA LEU A 34 10.98 23.40 2.16
C LEU A 34 9.45 23.22 2.13
N ILE A 35 8.93 22.43 1.19
CA ILE A 35 7.49 22.28 0.93
C ILE A 35 6.92 21.02 1.59
N GLY A 36 7.73 19.98 1.78
CA GLY A 36 7.29 18.71 2.36
C GLY A 36 6.68 18.83 3.75
N PRO A 37 7.22 19.65 4.69
CA PRO A 37 6.58 19.88 5.98
C PRO A 37 5.18 20.51 5.83
N VAL A 38 5.02 21.46 4.92
CA VAL A 38 3.73 22.11 4.65
C VAL A 38 2.71 21.09 4.13
N ALA A 39 3.09 20.30 3.13
CA ALA A 39 2.24 19.24 2.58
C ALA A 39 1.89 18.17 3.62
N SER A 40 2.86 17.75 4.45
CA SER A 40 2.65 16.80 5.54
C SER A 40 1.66 17.32 6.57
N VAL A 41 1.76 18.60 6.95
CA VAL A 41 0.83 19.24 7.89
C VAL A 41 -0.57 19.32 7.30
N ILE A 42 -0.72 19.70 6.03
CA ILE A 42 -2.02 19.74 5.36
C ILE A 42 -2.70 18.37 5.40
N ILE A 43 -1.98 17.31 5.02
CA ILE A 43 -2.52 15.94 4.99
C ILE A 43 -2.86 15.47 6.40
N PHE A 44 -1.94 15.62 7.35
CA PHE A 44 -2.14 15.13 8.70
C PHE A 44 -3.28 15.85 9.42
N VAL A 45 -3.29 17.18 9.40
CA VAL A 45 -4.33 17.98 10.06
C VAL A 45 -5.66 17.83 9.33
N GLY A 46 -5.66 17.85 8.00
CA GLY A 46 -6.85 17.64 7.17
C GLY A 46 -7.51 16.30 7.47
N ASN A 47 -6.79 15.19 7.32
CA ASN A 47 -7.33 13.86 7.60
C ASN A 47 -7.74 13.71 9.06
N SER A 48 -6.94 14.19 10.01
CA SER A 48 -7.29 14.12 11.45
C SER A 48 -8.56 14.90 11.76
N SER A 49 -8.78 16.06 11.14
CA SER A 49 -10.01 16.84 11.30
C SER A 49 -11.24 16.10 10.78
N VAL A 50 -11.12 15.43 9.63
CA VAL A 50 -12.18 14.59 9.04
C VAL A 50 -12.45 13.40 9.95
N ILE A 51 -11.41 12.70 10.41
CA ILE A 51 -11.53 11.55 11.32
C ILE A 51 -12.28 11.97 12.58
N ILE A 52 -11.84 13.02 13.26
CA ILE A 52 -12.46 13.47 14.52
C ILE A 52 -13.90 13.97 14.28
N GLY A 53 -14.13 14.74 13.21
CA GLY A 53 -15.43 15.31 12.89
C GLY A 53 -16.46 14.27 12.48
N MET A 54 -16.06 13.27 11.70
CA MET A 54 -16.95 12.22 11.19
C MET A 54 -17.08 11.03 12.14
N TRP A 55 -16.17 10.86 13.09
CA TRP A 55 -16.17 9.73 14.01
C TRP A 55 -17.50 9.52 14.73
N PRO A 56 -18.19 10.54 15.30
CA PRO A 56 -19.50 10.34 15.92
C PRO A 56 -20.56 9.84 14.94
N ALA A 57 -20.57 10.37 13.72
CA ALA A 57 -21.52 9.98 12.68
C ALA A 57 -21.28 8.53 12.22
N HIS A 58 -20.02 8.17 11.95
CA HIS A 58 -19.61 6.81 11.61
C HIS A 58 -19.93 5.83 12.74
N PHE A 59 -19.68 6.21 13.99
CA PHE A 59 -20.00 5.41 15.17
C PHE A 59 -21.50 5.12 15.22
N ILE A 60 -22.34 6.16 15.26
CA ILE A 60 -23.80 6.02 15.36
C ILE A 60 -24.38 5.26 14.16
N TRP A 61 -23.96 5.59 12.94
CA TRP A 61 -24.49 4.98 11.72
C TRP A 61 -24.17 3.49 11.65
N THR A 62 -22.95 3.09 12.03
CA THR A 62 -22.57 1.67 12.06
C THR A 62 -23.41 0.89 13.05
N TYR A 63 -23.59 1.40 14.26
CA TYR A 63 -24.45 0.77 15.26
C TYR A 63 -25.88 0.63 14.76
N TYR A 64 -26.42 1.71 14.16
CA TYR A 64 -27.75 1.71 13.58
C TYR A 64 -27.90 0.64 12.49
N CYS A 65 -26.95 0.54 11.55
CA CYS A 65 -27.04 -0.44 10.47
C CYS A 65 -26.85 -1.89 10.93
N VAL A 66 -25.96 -2.15 11.89
CA VAL A 66 -25.80 -3.50 12.48
C VAL A 66 -27.08 -3.94 13.21
N ILE A 67 -27.77 -3.03 13.89
CA ILE A 67 -29.04 -3.34 14.56
C ILE A 67 -30.15 -3.59 13.53
N LYS A 68 -30.28 -2.69 12.54
CA LYS A 68 -31.39 -2.67 11.57
C LYS A 68 -31.29 -3.76 10.50
N THR A 69 -30.08 -4.13 10.09
CA THR A 69 -29.87 -5.04 8.96
C THR A 69 -30.63 -6.34 9.13
N LYS A 70 -31.25 -6.83 8.05
CA LYS A 70 -31.87 -8.16 8.03
C LYS A 70 -30.91 -9.25 7.52
N ARG A 71 -29.69 -8.86 7.12
CA ARG A 71 -28.66 -9.76 6.60
C ARG A 71 -28.02 -10.62 7.69
N LEU A 72 -28.06 -10.17 8.95
CA LEU A 72 -27.37 -10.81 10.06
C LEU A 72 -28.35 -11.51 11.00
N GLY A 73 -27.97 -12.72 11.42
CA GLY A 73 -28.61 -13.46 12.49
C GLY A 73 -28.60 -12.75 13.85
N LEU A 74 -29.56 -13.05 14.73
CA LEU A 74 -29.66 -12.43 16.07
C LEU A 74 -28.38 -12.66 16.90
N ALA A 75 -27.85 -13.87 16.88
CA ALA A 75 -26.59 -14.24 17.53
C ALA A 75 -25.41 -13.38 17.03
N LEU A 76 -25.26 -13.28 15.72
CA LEU A 76 -24.17 -12.57 15.07
C LEU A 76 -24.28 -11.06 15.31
N LYS A 77 -25.50 -10.52 15.30
CA LYS A 77 -25.76 -9.11 15.66
C LYS A 77 -25.30 -8.80 17.08
N LEU A 78 -25.69 -9.62 18.06
CA LEU A 78 -25.29 -9.40 19.46
C LEU A 78 -23.77 -9.45 19.62
N PHE A 79 -23.12 -10.44 18.99
CA PHE A 79 -21.67 -10.55 19.00
C PHE A 79 -20.99 -9.34 18.35
N LEU A 80 -21.43 -8.94 17.16
CA LEU A 80 -20.88 -7.77 16.47
C LEU A 80 -21.07 -6.51 17.31
N LEU A 81 -22.23 -6.31 17.93
CA LEU A 81 -22.49 -5.16 18.80
C LEU A 81 -21.49 -5.05 19.96
N VAL A 82 -21.02 -6.18 20.49
CA VAL A 82 -20.03 -6.26 21.57
C VAL A 82 -18.61 -6.05 21.05
N VAL A 83 -18.29 -6.53 19.85
CA VAL A 83 -16.93 -6.43 19.27
C VAL A 83 -16.70 -5.09 18.56
N LEU A 84 -17.74 -4.48 18.00
CA LEU A 84 -17.71 -3.24 17.22
C LEU A 84 -17.02 -2.05 17.91
N PRO A 85 -17.11 -1.84 19.24
CA PRO A 85 -16.35 -0.79 19.91
C PRO A 85 -14.84 -0.88 19.64
N VAL A 86 -14.29 -2.09 19.53
CA VAL A 86 -12.84 -2.31 19.38
C VAL A 86 -12.32 -1.66 18.08
N PRO A 87 -12.79 -2.03 16.87
CA PRO A 87 -12.34 -1.36 15.65
C PRO A 87 -12.76 0.11 15.58
N LEU A 88 -13.95 0.50 16.08
CA LEU A 88 -14.37 1.91 16.05
C LEU A 88 -13.51 2.83 16.93
N LEU A 89 -12.87 2.31 17.97
CA LEU A 89 -11.97 3.06 18.84
C LEU A 89 -10.50 2.91 18.44
N LEU A 90 -10.09 1.73 17.97
CA LEU A 90 -8.70 1.43 17.63
C LEU A 90 -8.31 1.96 16.25
N LEU A 91 -9.22 1.92 15.27
CA LEU A 91 -8.91 2.28 13.89
C LEU A 91 -8.64 3.78 13.69
N PRO A 92 -9.36 4.74 14.32
CA PRO A 92 -9.09 6.16 14.11
C PRO A 92 -7.64 6.58 14.49
N PRO A 93 -7.08 6.19 15.65
CA PRO A 93 -5.66 6.44 15.95
C PRO A 93 -4.70 5.82 14.94
N LEU A 94 -4.98 4.61 14.45
CA LEU A 94 -4.16 3.96 13.44
C LEU A 94 -4.21 4.69 12.10
N ILE A 95 -5.38 5.18 11.67
CA ILE A 95 -5.53 5.99 10.45
C ILE A 95 -4.83 7.35 10.61
N MET A 96 -4.88 7.97 11.79
CA MET A 96 -4.11 9.21 12.05
C MET A 96 -2.60 8.97 11.94
N LEU A 97 -2.08 7.87 12.51
CA LEU A 97 -0.68 7.49 12.37
C LEU A 97 -0.31 7.20 10.90
N GLY A 98 -1.19 6.47 10.19
CA GLY A 98 -1.03 6.22 8.75
C GLY A 98 -1.00 7.51 7.94
N SER A 99 -1.87 8.47 8.26
CA SER A 99 -1.93 9.79 7.60
C SER A 99 -0.67 10.61 7.84
N LEU A 100 -0.05 10.50 9.02
CA LEU A 100 1.25 11.13 9.29
C LEU A 100 2.35 10.52 8.41
N LEU A 101 2.43 9.19 8.33
CA LEU A 101 3.41 8.49 7.50
C LEU A 101 3.23 8.80 6.02
N VAL A 102 1.99 8.75 5.53
CA VAL A 102 1.64 9.11 4.15
C VAL A 102 1.94 10.57 3.87
N GLY A 103 1.64 11.48 4.81
CA GLY A 103 1.95 12.91 4.69
C GLY A 103 3.44 13.16 4.50
N ILE A 104 4.29 12.54 5.36
CA ILE A 104 5.74 12.63 5.27
C ILE A 104 6.25 12.05 3.94
N GLY A 105 5.80 10.85 3.58
CA GLY A 105 6.19 10.19 2.35
C GLY A 105 5.82 11.00 1.11
N TYR A 106 4.57 11.47 1.04
CA TYR A 106 4.07 12.30 -0.06
C TYR A 106 4.79 13.64 -0.13
N GLY A 107 4.94 14.33 1.00
CA GLY A 107 5.62 15.63 1.07
C GLY A 107 7.09 15.56 0.65
N PHE A 108 7.75 14.41 0.84
CA PHE A 108 9.12 14.21 0.39
C PHE A 108 9.21 13.75 -1.07
N ILE A 109 8.41 12.77 -1.46
CA ILE A 109 8.51 12.11 -2.78
C ILE A 109 7.92 12.98 -3.90
N ALA A 110 6.80 13.67 -3.66
CA ALA A 110 6.10 14.40 -4.72
C ALA A 110 6.91 15.59 -5.30
N PRO A 111 7.50 16.51 -4.49
CA PRO A 111 8.34 17.58 -5.02
C PRO A 111 9.59 17.06 -5.75
N LEU A 112 10.10 15.93 -5.27
CA LEU A 112 11.27 15.28 -5.83
C LEU A 112 10.94 14.68 -7.22
N ILE A 113 9.83 13.95 -7.37
CA ILE A 113 9.36 13.47 -8.69
C ILE A 113 9.11 14.64 -9.65
N ALA A 114 8.42 15.69 -9.19
CA ALA A 114 8.11 16.86 -10.03
C ALA A 114 9.38 17.57 -10.55
N THR A 115 10.47 17.57 -9.77
CA THR A 115 11.75 18.16 -10.20
C THR A 115 12.40 17.37 -11.33
N PHE A 116 12.27 16.05 -11.32
CA PHE A 116 12.73 15.17 -12.39
C PHE A 116 11.82 15.24 -13.62
N GLU A 117 10.51 15.39 -13.43
CA GLU A 117 9.52 15.55 -14.51
C GLU A 117 9.71 16.86 -15.29
N ALA A 118 10.08 17.95 -14.60
CA ALA A 118 10.31 19.27 -15.19
C ALA A 118 11.46 19.31 -16.24
N VAL A 119 12.30 18.28 -16.30
CA VAL A 119 13.41 18.15 -17.26
C VAL A 119 12.98 17.37 -18.52
N GLY A 120 11.74 16.85 -18.53
CA GLY A 120 11.13 16.10 -19.61
C GLY A 120 11.19 16.77 -20.99
N GLU A 121 11.07 15.97 -22.04
CA GLU A 121 11.27 16.42 -23.43
C GLU A 121 10.21 17.46 -23.87
N ASN A 122 9.03 17.40 -23.27
CA ASN A 122 7.88 18.22 -23.62
C ASN A 122 7.77 19.54 -22.82
N VAL A 123 8.78 19.91 -22.01
CA VAL A 123 8.73 21.11 -21.16
C VAL A 123 9.52 22.27 -21.76
N VAL A 124 8.81 23.35 -22.12
CA VAL A 124 9.41 24.64 -22.55
C VAL A 124 9.93 25.37 -21.30
N ASN A 125 11.09 26.04 -21.37
CA ASN A 125 11.72 26.74 -20.23
C ASN A 125 12.07 25.84 -19.03
N LYS A 126 12.75 24.72 -19.29
CA LYS A 126 13.18 23.70 -18.30
C LYS A 126 13.77 24.29 -17.01
N PHE A 127 14.60 25.34 -17.11
CA PHE A 127 15.18 25.99 -15.92
C PHE A 127 14.12 26.54 -14.97
N TYR A 128 13.14 27.31 -15.48
CA TYR A 128 12.09 27.88 -14.64
C TYR A 128 11.23 26.78 -14.00
N HIS A 129 10.78 25.81 -14.80
CA HIS A 129 9.96 24.69 -14.34
C HIS A 129 10.69 23.81 -13.32
N CYS A 130 11.99 23.61 -13.49
CA CYS A 130 12.81 22.87 -12.54
C CYS A 130 12.90 23.56 -11.16
N PHE A 131 12.64 24.87 -11.04
CA PHE A 131 12.55 25.56 -9.74
C PHE A 131 11.10 25.79 -9.27
N ALA A 132 10.17 26.07 -10.17
CA ALA A 132 8.78 26.43 -9.84
C ALA A 132 7.86 25.21 -9.64
N ASP A 133 8.03 24.16 -10.46
CA ASP A 133 7.16 22.98 -10.42
C ASP A 133 7.48 22.12 -9.19
N GLY A 134 6.46 21.45 -8.65
CA GLY A 134 6.57 20.67 -7.41
C GLY A 134 6.44 21.48 -6.11
N CYS A 135 6.30 22.81 -6.17
CA CYS A 135 5.99 23.61 -4.97
C CYS A 135 4.47 23.76 -4.80
N ALA A 136 3.83 24.58 -5.63
CA ALA A 136 2.37 24.78 -5.58
C ALA A 136 1.60 23.50 -5.93
N GLY A 137 2.14 22.69 -6.85
CA GLY A 137 1.55 21.41 -7.24
C GLY A 137 1.45 20.42 -6.09
N THR A 138 2.50 20.29 -5.26
CA THR A 138 2.48 19.40 -4.10
C THR A 138 1.52 19.87 -3.01
N VAL A 139 1.43 21.18 -2.77
CA VAL A 139 0.44 21.74 -1.84
C VAL A 139 -0.99 21.47 -2.34
N LYS A 140 -1.25 21.71 -3.63
CA LYS A 140 -2.55 21.42 -4.24
C LYS A 140 -2.89 19.93 -4.15
N GLY A 141 -1.94 19.06 -4.49
CA GLY A 141 -2.11 17.62 -4.41
C GLY A 141 -2.33 17.12 -2.97
N ALA A 142 -1.67 17.73 -1.98
CA ALA A 142 -1.96 17.47 -0.57
C ALA A 142 -3.40 17.83 -0.19
N CYS A 143 -3.92 18.97 -0.66
CA CYS A 143 -5.32 19.33 -0.48
C CYS A 143 -6.25 18.33 -1.19
N THR A 144 -5.92 17.90 -2.41
CA THR A 144 -6.69 16.88 -3.13
C THR A 144 -6.73 15.55 -2.36
N LEU A 145 -5.61 15.10 -1.79
CA LEU A 145 -5.59 13.89 -0.95
C LEU A 145 -6.53 13.98 0.26
N VAL A 146 -6.60 15.16 0.89
CA VAL A 146 -7.54 15.40 1.99
C VAL A 146 -8.99 15.38 1.49
N VAL A 147 -9.26 15.97 0.32
CA VAL A 147 -10.59 15.94 -0.31
C VAL A 147 -10.99 14.50 -0.66
N ASP A 148 -10.11 13.72 -1.29
CA ASP A 148 -10.38 12.32 -1.65
C ASP A 148 -10.68 11.47 -0.40
N PHE A 149 -9.90 11.68 0.68
CA PHE A 149 -10.17 11.02 1.97
C PHE A 149 -11.50 11.46 2.58
N THR A 150 -11.82 12.76 2.48
CA THR A 150 -13.10 13.31 2.93
C THR A 150 -14.26 12.66 2.17
N ASP A 151 -14.19 12.63 0.83
CA ASP A 151 -15.21 12.04 -0.03
C ASP A 151 -15.40 10.54 0.27
N PHE A 152 -14.32 9.81 0.52
CA PHE A 152 -14.41 8.42 0.97
C PHE A 152 -15.19 8.29 2.29
N CYS A 153 -14.87 9.14 3.28
CA CYS A 153 -15.54 9.14 4.59
C CYS A 153 -17.01 9.57 4.52
N PHE A 154 -17.37 10.49 3.62
CA PHE A 154 -18.74 11.00 3.48
C PHE A 154 -19.63 10.15 2.58
N TYR A 155 -19.08 9.54 1.54
CA TYR A 155 -19.86 8.85 0.53
C TYR A 155 -19.63 7.34 0.54
N SER A 156 -18.40 6.90 0.35
CA SER A 156 -18.11 5.45 0.24
C SER A 156 -18.45 4.70 1.51
N TYR A 157 -18.13 5.26 2.67
CA TYR A 157 -18.44 4.65 3.96
C TYR A 157 -19.95 4.51 4.19
N PHE A 158 -20.72 5.58 4.00
CA PHE A 158 -22.16 5.56 4.22
C PHE A 158 -22.85 4.67 3.20
N SER A 159 -22.45 4.71 1.92
CA SER A 159 -22.96 3.81 0.89
C SER A 159 -22.75 2.34 1.28
N TYR A 160 -21.56 1.97 1.76
CA TYR A 160 -21.30 0.61 2.22
C TYR A 160 -22.20 0.20 3.41
N MET A 161 -22.40 1.11 4.37
CA MET A 161 -23.29 0.86 5.51
C MET A 161 -24.76 0.77 5.09
N ASP A 162 -25.17 1.57 4.11
CA ASP A 162 -26.52 1.56 3.55
C ASP A 162 -26.81 0.25 2.83
N ASP A 163 -25.85 -0.25 2.04
CA ASP A 163 -25.91 -1.57 1.42
C ASP A 163 -26.04 -2.68 2.47
N LEU A 164 -25.33 -2.57 3.61
CA LEU A 164 -25.49 -3.50 4.73
C LEU A 164 -26.91 -3.42 5.33
N CYS A 165 -27.49 -2.23 5.37
CA CYS A 165 -28.83 -1.92 5.84
C CYS A 165 -29.94 -2.38 4.86
N GLU A 166 -29.64 -2.50 3.56
CA GLU A 166 -30.61 -2.87 2.52
C GLU A 166 -31.21 -4.28 2.70
N LYS A 167 -32.48 -4.39 2.27
CA LYS A 167 -33.26 -5.63 2.40
C LYS A 167 -32.67 -6.72 1.51
N VAL A 168 -32.38 -7.86 2.13
CA VAL A 168 -32.07 -9.12 1.48
C VAL A 168 -33.17 -9.45 0.43
N PRO A 169 -32.81 -9.89 -0.80
CA PRO A 169 -33.77 -10.34 -1.80
C PRO A 169 -34.75 -11.37 -1.24
N VAL A 170 -36.00 -11.36 -1.71
CA VAL A 170 -37.05 -12.26 -1.22
C VAL A 170 -36.65 -13.71 -1.50
N GLY A 171 -36.18 -14.42 -0.46
CA GLY A 171 -35.79 -15.84 -0.55
C GLY A 171 -34.44 -16.16 0.09
N ASP A 172 -33.58 -15.17 0.26
CA ASP A 172 -32.25 -15.38 0.87
C ASP A 172 -32.36 -15.43 2.40
N LYS A 173 -31.74 -16.46 2.98
CA LYS A 173 -31.68 -16.62 4.44
C LYS A 173 -30.65 -15.66 5.02
N PRO A 174 -30.93 -15.02 6.17
CA PRO A 174 -29.92 -14.24 6.87
C PRO A 174 -28.67 -15.08 7.13
N MET A 175 -27.51 -14.41 7.12
CA MET A 175 -26.24 -14.98 7.54
C MET A 175 -26.31 -15.26 9.04
N ASP A 176 -26.73 -16.48 9.38
CA ASP A 176 -26.84 -17.00 10.73
C ASP A 176 -25.58 -17.79 11.09
N VAL A 177 -24.75 -17.21 11.95
CA VAL A 177 -23.72 -17.98 12.65
C VAL A 177 -24.38 -18.67 13.83
N LYS A 178 -24.35 -20.01 13.87
CA LYS A 178 -24.72 -20.75 15.07
C LYS A 178 -23.83 -20.28 16.22
N LEU A 179 -24.42 -19.84 17.35
CA LEU A 179 -23.68 -19.44 18.57
C LEU A 179 -22.61 -20.47 18.97
N THR A 180 -22.88 -21.75 18.74
CA THR A 180 -21.95 -22.84 19.05
C THR A 180 -20.66 -22.83 18.22
N LYS A 181 -20.66 -22.21 17.03
CA LYS A 181 -19.49 -22.13 16.13
C LYS A 181 -18.67 -20.85 16.33
N LEU A 182 -19.23 -19.87 17.04
CA LEU A 182 -18.58 -18.58 17.27
C LEU A 182 -17.28 -18.69 18.10
N PRO A 183 -17.22 -19.50 19.19
CA PRO A 183 -15.98 -19.78 19.89
C PRO A 183 -14.92 -20.42 18.98
N SER A 184 -15.32 -21.31 18.08
CA SER A 184 -14.42 -21.94 17.10
C SER A 184 -13.86 -20.93 16.10
N CYS A 185 -14.68 -20.00 15.62
CA CYS A 185 -14.23 -18.94 14.71
C CYS A 185 -13.21 -18.02 15.41
N LEU A 186 -13.52 -17.59 16.63
CA LEU A 186 -12.61 -16.77 17.44
C LEU A 186 -11.29 -17.48 17.73
N LEU A 187 -11.35 -18.75 18.12
CA LEU A 187 -10.16 -19.56 18.39
C LEU A 187 -9.27 -19.67 17.15
N VAL A 188 -9.85 -19.95 15.98
CA VAL A 188 -9.08 -20.02 14.73
C VAL A 188 -8.52 -18.66 14.35
N SER A 189 -9.28 -17.57 14.43
CA SER A 189 -8.76 -16.22 14.13
C SER A 189 -7.59 -15.83 15.04
N LEU A 190 -7.65 -16.15 16.33
CA LEU A 190 -6.56 -15.86 17.27
C LEU A 190 -5.32 -16.71 16.97
N LEU A 191 -5.49 -18.02 16.76
CA LEU A 191 -4.39 -18.91 16.38
C LEU A 191 -3.77 -18.50 15.05
N ALA A 192 -4.60 -18.13 14.06
CA ALA A 192 -4.16 -17.66 12.77
C ALA A 192 -3.30 -16.40 12.91
N ILE A 193 -3.74 -15.38 13.67
CA ILE A 193 -2.91 -14.18 13.91
C ILE A 193 -1.58 -14.54 14.58
N ILE A 194 -1.57 -15.45 15.56
CA ILE A 194 -0.35 -15.88 16.26
C ILE A 194 0.65 -16.55 15.29
N VAL A 195 0.16 -17.23 14.25
CA VAL A 195 1.00 -17.98 13.30
C VAL A 195 1.31 -17.15 12.04
N ASP A 196 0.30 -16.56 11.42
CA ASP A 196 0.39 -15.84 10.15
C ASP A 196 1.24 -14.59 10.28
N VAL A 197 1.07 -13.79 11.34
CA VAL A 197 1.85 -12.56 11.54
C VAL A 197 3.35 -12.85 11.55
N PRO A 198 3.89 -13.75 12.40
CA PRO A 198 5.32 -14.05 12.36
C PRO A 198 5.74 -14.76 11.07
N MET A 199 4.97 -15.72 10.55
CA MET A 199 5.38 -16.50 9.38
C MET A 199 5.42 -15.66 8.10
N ILE A 200 4.37 -14.90 7.81
CA ILE A 200 4.32 -13.99 6.65
C ILE A 200 5.42 -12.94 6.77
N SER A 201 5.67 -12.41 7.96
CA SER A 201 6.76 -11.46 8.19
C SER A 201 8.14 -12.07 7.96
N ILE A 202 8.38 -13.30 8.42
CA ILE A 202 9.63 -14.02 8.17
C ILE A 202 9.82 -14.25 6.67
N VAL A 203 8.78 -14.72 5.96
CA VAL A 203 8.85 -14.91 4.49
C VAL A 203 9.16 -13.59 3.79
N ALA A 204 8.46 -12.51 4.14
CA ALA A 204 8.69 -11.19 3.57
C ALA A 204 10.12 -10.68 3.83
N LEU A 205 10.63 -10.84 5.05
CA LEU A 205 12.00 -10.45 5.42
C LEU A 205 13.06 -11.31 4.71
N CYS A 206 12.83 -12.60 4.56
CA CYS A 206 13.74 -13.50 3.84
C CYS A 206 13.76 -13.21 2.32
N LYS A 207 12.63 -12.79 1.74
CA LYS A 207 12.52 -12.45 0.31
C LYS A 207 12.91 -11.01 -0.02
N CYS A 208 12.92 -10.12 0.98
CA CYS A 208 13.32 -8.72 0.84
C CYS A 208 14.67 -8.52 0.12
N PRO A 209 15.77 -9.24 0.47
CA PRO A 209 17.05 -9.13 -0.25
C PRO A 209 16.94 -9.51 -1.73
N PHE A 210 16.17 -10.55 -2.06
CA PHE A 210 15.98 -11.00 -3.43
C PHE A 210 15.16 -9.98 -4.24
N MET A 211 14.09 -9.44 -3.66
CA MET A 211 13.30 -8.35 -4.26
C MET A 211 14.16 -7.11 -4.51
N LEU A 212 15.03 -6.77 -3.56
CA LEU A 212 15.94 -5.63 -3.68
C LEU A 212 16.91 -5.82 -4.84
N VAL A 213 17.68 -6.92 -4.83
CA VAL A 213 18.71 -7.20 -5.84
C VAL A 213 18.09 -7.39 -7.22
N LYS A 214 16.99 -8.14 -7.33
CA LYS A 214 16.33 -8.40 -8.61
C LYS A 214 15.68 -7.14 -9.18
N GLY A 215 15.01 -6.36 -8.33
CA GLY A 215 14.43 -5.10 -8.75
C GLY A 215 15.49 -4.12 -9.22
N TRP A 216 16.62 -4.00 -8.51
CA TRP A 216 17.76 -3.24 -8.99
C TRP A 216 18.30 -3.78 -10.31
N HIS A 217 18.51 -5.09 -10.43
CA HIS A 217 19.00 -5.69 -11.66
C HIS A 217 18.10 -5.34 -12.85
N ARG A 218 16.78 -5.44 -12.68
CA ARG A 218 15.80 -5.06 -13.71
C ARG A 218 15.87 -3.56 -14.03
N LEU A 219 15.90 -2.69 -13.02
CA LEU A 219 15.98 -1.25 -13.23
C LEU A 219 17.30 -0.82 -13.91
N PHE A 220 18.42 -1.48 -13.59
CA PHE A 220 19.69 -1.28 -14.27
C PHE A 220 19.66 -1.80 -15.71
N GLN A 221 19.01 -2.94 -15.97
CA GLN A 221 18.79 -3.44 -17.34
C GLN A 221 17.89 -2.49 -18.13
N ASP A 222 16.84 -1.93 -17.53
CA ASP A 222 15.97 -0.95 -18.19
C ASP A 222 16.72 0.36 -18.48
N LEU A 223 17.71 0.72 -17.65
CA LEU A 223 18.58 1.87 -17.86
C LEU A 223 19.59 1.63 -19.00
N ILE A 224 20.17 0.42 -19.10
CA ILE A 224 21.20 0.06 -20.10
C ILE A 224 20.58 -0.38 -21.44
N GLY A 225 19.47 -1.11 -21.41
CA GLY A 225 18.76 -1.61 -22.59
C GLY A 225 18.04 -0.53 -23.40
N ARG A 226 17.91 0.68 -22.83
CA ARG A 226 17.56 1.91 -23.53
C ARG A 226 18.74 2.46 -24.36
N GLU A 227 19.33 1.63 -25.23
CA GLU A 227 20.36 2.03 -26.21
C GLU A 227 19.80 2.10 -27.62
N GLY A 228 19.48 3.31 -28.06
CA GLY A 228 19.04 3.65 -29.40
C GLY A 228 19.24 5.15 -29.63
N PRO A 229 19.63 5.58 -30.85
CA PRO A 229 20.06 6.95 -31.15
C PRO A 229 18.97 8.04 -31.03
N PHE A 230 17.75 7.66 -30.64
CA PHE A 230 16.59 8.54 -30.42
C PHE A 230 15.92 8.31 -29.07
N LEU A 231 16.67 7.83 -28.08
CA LEU A 231 16.14 7.67 -26.72
C LEU A 231 16.10 9.01 -26.00
N GLU A 232 14.89 9.57 -26.01
CA GLU A 232 14.33 10.50 -25.03
C GLU A 232 15.24 10.73 -23.82
N THR A 233 16.14 11.71 -23.95
CA THR A 233 17.10 12.17 -22.93
C THR A 233 16.42 12.56 -21.60
N ALA A 234 15.08 12.66 -21.62
CA ALA A 234 14.19 12.87 -20.49
C ALA A 234 13.99 11.67 -19.55
N CYS A 235 14.06 10.42 -20.03
CA CYS A 235 13.68 9.24 -19.23
C CYS A 235 14.82 8.71 -18.34
N VAL A 236 16.07 9.02 -18.67
CA VAL A 236 17.26 8.59 -17.91
C VAL A 236 17.27 9.14 -16.47
N PRO A 237 16.99 10.44 -16.22
CA PRO A 237 16.81 10.95 -14.86
C PRO A 237 15.77 10.17 -14.04
N PHE A 238 14.63 9.82 -14.66
CA PHE A 238 13.53 9.13 -13.97
C PHE A 238 13.90 7.68 -13.61
N ALA A 239 14.57 6.97 -14.53
CA ALA A 239 15.07 5.62 -14.26
C ALA A 239 16.12 5.62 -13.13
N GLY A 240 17.04 6.59 -13.13
CA GLY A 240 17.99 6.77 -12.02
C GLY A 240 17.30 7.03 -10.68
N LEU A 241 16.23 7.82 -10.69
CA LEU A 241 15.44 8.08 -9.49
C LEU A 241 14.72 6.83 -8.98
N ALA A 242 14.14 6.04 -9.89
CA ALA A 242 13.49 4.78 -9.54
C ALA A 242 14.47 3.77 -8.90
N ILE A 243 15.70 3.67 -9.40
CA ILE A 243 16.76 2.85 -8.80
C ILE A 243 17.04 3.28 -7.35
N MET A 244 17.11 4.59 -7.11
CA MET A 244 17.38 5.15 -5.78
C MET A 244 16.20 4.98 -4.82
N LEU A 245 14.95 5.09 -5.30
CA LEU A 245 13.73 4.95 -4.50
C LEU A 245 13.32 3.47 -4.29
N TRP A 246 13.87 2.53 -5.06
CA TRP A 246 13.54 1.11 -4.97
C TRP A 246 13.65 0.52 -3.55
N PRO A 247 14.71 0.79 -2.76
CA PRO A 247 14.79 0.30 -1.37
C PRO A 247 13.61 0.74 -0.51
N LEU A 248 13.12 1.97 -0.70
CA LEU A 248 11.96 2.48 0.04
C LEU A 248 10.68 1.71 -0.35
N ALA A 249 10.53 1.37 -1.63
CA ALA A 249 9.43 0.53 -2.10
C ALA A 249 9.48 -0.87 -1.48
N VAL A 250 10.67 -1.48 -1.36
CA VAL A 250 10.84 -2.79 -0.71
C VAL A 250 10.48 -2.71 0.78
N ILE A 251 10.91 -1.67 1.49
CA ILE A 251 10.52 -1.43 2.90
C ILE A 251 8.99 -1.31 3.01
N GLY A 252 8.36 -0.51 2.13
CA GLY A 252 6.91 -0.37 2.07
C GLY A 252 6.20 -1.70 1.85
N ALA A 253 6.73 -2.56 0.97
CA ALA A 253 6.17 -3.90 0.73
C ALA A 253 6.26 -4.81 1.97
N VAL A 254 7.37 -4.78 2.72
CA VAL A 254 7.51 -5.55 3.98
C VAL A 254 6.52 -5.06 5.03
N ILE A 255 6.37 -3.74 5.19
CA ILE A 255 5.39 -3.16 6.12
C ILE A 255 3.97 -3.55 5.70
N ALA A 256 3.65 -3.48 4.40
CA ALA A 256 2.35 -3.87 3.88
C ALA A 256 2.06 -5.36 4.13
N ALA A 257 3.04 -6.24 3.94
CA ALA A 257 2.92 -7.67 4.24
C ALA A 257 2.69 -7.94 5.73
N PHE A 258 3.40 -7.23 6.61
CA PHE A 258 3.18 -7.30 8.06
C PHE A 258 1.75 -6.86 8.40
N LEU A 259 1.28 -5.73 7.88
CA LEU A 259 -0.07 -5.23 8.17
C LEU A 259 -1.18 -6.13 7.60
N SER A 260 -1.00 -6.66 6.39
CA SER A 260 -1.99 -7.53 5.75
C SER A 260 -2.12 -8.89 6.45
N SER A 261 -1.05 -9.38 7.09
CA SER A 261 -1.06 -10.66 7.82
C SER A 261 -2.12 -10.72 8.93
N PHE A 262 -2.45 -9.58 9.58
CA PHE A 262 -3.52 -9.53 10.58
C PHE A 262 -4.90 -9.75 9.94
N ILE A 263 -5.15 -9.15 8.78
CA ILE A 263 -6.42 -9.28 8.07
C ILE A 263 -6.58 -10.71 7.56
N LEU A 264 -5.52 -11.28 6.99
CA LEU A 264 -5.46 -12.66 6.55
C LEU A 264 -5.73 -13.64 7.72
N GLY A 265 -5.09 -13.44 8.87
CA GLY A 265 -5.33 -14.27 10.04
C GLY A 265 -6.77 -14.17 10.56
N LEU A 266 -7.34 -12.97 10.61
CA LEU A 266 -8.75 -12.79 10.99
C LEU A 266 -9.70 -13.53 10.02
N TYR A 267 -9.38 -13.59 8.74
CA TYR A 267 -10.17 -14.29 7.72
C TYR A 267 -10.28 -15.79 7.96
N GLY A 268 -9.34 -16.42 8.69
CA GLY A 268 -9.45 -17.82 9.09
C GLY A 268 -10.73 -18.15 9.86
N GLY A 269 -11.23 -17.21 10.68
CA GLY A 269 -12.52 -17.36 11.36
C GLY A 269 -13.72 -17.31 10.41
N VAL A 270 -13.62 -16.56 9.31
CA VAL A 270 -14.64 -16.52 8.25
C VAL A 270 -14.69 -17.87 7.53
N VAL A 271 -13.54 -18.49 7.27
CA VAL A 271 -13.46 -19.83 6.65
C VAL A 271 -14.13 -20.89 7.52
N VAL A 272 -13.92 -20.87 8.85
CA VAL A 272 -14.63 -21.80 9.78
C VAL A 272 -16.14 -21.67 9.64
N HIS A 273 -16.63 -20.44 9.47
CA HIS A 273 -18.07 -20.19 9.33
C HIS A 273 -18.60 -20.68 7.97
N GLN A 274 -17.93 -20.34 6.87
CA GLN A 274 -18.33 -20.73 5.51
C GLN A 274 -18.32 -22.25 5.33
N GLU A 275 -17.23 -22.91 5.73
CA GLU A 275 -17.04 -24.37 5.59
C GLU A 275 -17.72 -25.18 6.70
N LYS A 276 -18.26 -24.50 7.73
CA LYS A 276 -18.85 -25.11 8.93
C LYS A 276 -17.91 -26.08 9.67
N SER A 277 -16.60 -26.02 9.41
CA SER A 277 -15.60 -26.98 9.86
C SER A 277 -14.41 -26.28 10.52
N LEU A 278 -14.08 -26.68 11.75
CA LEU A 278 -12.90 -26.17 12.46
C LEU A 278 -11.61 -26.65 11.79
N CYS A 279 -11.60 -27.88 11.28
CA CYS A 279 -10.44 -28.42 10.56
C CYS A 279 -10.12 -27.61 9.30
N MET A 280 -11.13 -27.12 8.58
CA MET A 280 -10.91 -26.26 7.40
C MET A 280 -10.34 -24.90 7.79
N GLY A 281 -10.77 -24.33 8.92
CA GLY A 281 -10.16 -23.12 9.45
C GLY A 281 -8.70 -23.30 9.87
N LEU A 282 -8.36 -24.42 10.52
CA LEU A 282 -6.97 -24.74 10.85
C LEU A 282 -6.12 -25.02 9.60
N ALA A 283 -6.69 -25.70 8.59
CA ALA A 283 -6.05 -25.91 7.30
C ALA A 283 -5.81 -24.58 6.58
N TYR A 284 -6.72 -23.61 6.73
CA TYR A 284 -6.56 -22.27 6.17
C TYR A 284 -5.31 -21.57 6.68
N ILE A 285 -5.01 -21.64 7.98
CA ILE A 285 -3.79 -21.07 8.59
C ILE A 285 -2.52 -21.56 7.87
N VAL A 286 -2.46 -22.85 7.55
CA VAL A 286 -1.32 -23.40 6.81
C VAL A 286 -1.34 -22.95 5.35
N SER A 287 -2.51 -22.97 4.72
CA SER A 287 -2.66 -22.63 3.30
C SER A 287 -2.40 -21.16 2.99
N VAL A 288 -2.71 -20.23 3.90
CA VAL A 288 -2.52 -18.80 3.62
C VAL A 288 -1.03 -18.44 3.56
N ILE A 289 -0.22 -19.13 4.34
CA ILE A 289 1.25 -19.01 4.29
C ILE A 289 1.76 -19.54 2.95
N SER A 290 1.27 -20.69 2.48
CA SER A 290 1.67 -21.22 1.17
C SER A 290 1.23 -20.32 0.02
N ILE A 291 0.00 -19.79 0.06
CA ILE A 291 -0.51 -18.83 -0.93
C ILE A 291 0.32 -17.56 -0.93
N PHE A 292 0.69 -17.04 0.24
CA PHE A 292 1.55 -15.86 0.34
C PHE A 292 2.95 -16.15 -0.20
N ASP A 293 3.52 -17.32 0.10
CA ASP A 293 4.82 -17.74 -0.42
C ASP A 293 4.79 -17.89 -1.94
N GLU A 294 3.77 -18.55 -2.50
CA GLU A 294 3.55 -18.74 -3.93
C GLU A 294 3.37 -17.40 -4.65
N TYR A 295 2.48 -16.54 -4.15
CA TYR A 295 2.27 -15.20 -4.70
C TYR A 295 3.56 -14.37 -4.74
N THR A 296 4.34 -14.41 -3.66
CA THR A 296 5.62 -13.70 -3.61
C THR A 296 6.71 -14.38 -4.45
N ASN A 297 6.66 -15.70 -4.65
CA ASN A 297 7.53 -16.40 -5.59
C ASN A 297 7.22 -15.98 -7.03
N ASP A 298 5.95 -15.93 -7.42
CA ASP A 298 5.53 -15.49 -8.75
C ASP A 298 5.93 -14.05 -9.04
N LEU A 299 5.67 -13.14 -8.09
CA LEU A 299 6.08 -11.73 -8.20
C LEU A 299 7.59 -11.60 -8.40
N LEU A 300 8.36 -12.50 -7.80
CA LEU A 300 9.82 -12.51 -7.85
C LEU A 300 10.40 -13.52 -8.85
N TYR A 301 9.57 -14.21 -9.65
CA TYR A 301 9.94 -15.38 -10.47
C TYR A 301 10.96 -16.31 -9.77
N LEU A 302 10.62 -16.77 -8.57
CA LEU A 302 11.37 -17.75 -7.79
C LEU A 302 10.71 -19.12 -7.92
N LYS A 303 11.48 -20.21 -7.77
CA LYS A 303 10.94 -21.57 -7.76
C LYS A 303 10.19 -21.81 -6.45
N GLU A 304 8.99 -22.39 -6.53
CA GLU A 304 8.13 -22.74 -5.38
C GLU A 304 8.91 -23.42 -4.24
N GLY A 305 8.68 -22.94 -3.01
CA GLY A 305 9.30 -23.47 -1.79
C GLY A 305 10.81 -23.25 -1.70
N SER A 306 11.40 -22.39 -2.55
CA SER A 306 12.83 -22.11 -2.53
C SER A 306 13.13 -20.63 -2.69
N PHE A 307 14.31 -20.23 -2.23
CA PHE A 307 14.87 -18.90 -2.50
C PHE A 307 15.65 -18.85 -3.83
N LEU A 308 15.55 -19.90 -4.66
CA LEU A 308 16.28 -20.01 -5.91
C LEU A 308 15.44 -19.48 -7.07
N PRO A 309 16.04 -18.78 -8.05
CA PRO A 309 15.31 -18.34 -9.23
C PRO A 309 14.73 -19.55 -9.98
N SER A 310 13.48 -19.43 -10.44
CA SER A 310 12.93 -20.42 -11.36
C SER A 310 13.77 -20.36 -12.63
N GLN A 311 14.28 -21.51 -13.09
CA GLN A 311 14.87 -21.60 -14.42
C GLN A 311 13.77 -21.25 -15.43
N ALA A 312 13.92 -20.09 -16.07
CA ALA A 312 13.24 -19.77 -17.31
C ALA A 312 13.97 -20.44 -18.47
#